data_AF-A0A969AUP2-F1
#
_entry.id   AF-A0A969AUP2-F1
#
_cell.length_a   1.000
_cell.length_b   1.000
_cell.length_c   1.000
_cell.angle_alpha   90.00
_cell.angle_beta   90.00
_cell.angle_gamma   90.00
#
_symmetry.space_group_name_H-M   'P 1'
#
loop_
_entity.id
_entity.type
_entity.pdbx_description
1 polymer ?
#
loop_
_entity_poly.entity_id
_entity_poly.type
_entity_poly.pdbx_seq_one_letter_code
_entity_poly.pdbx_strand_id
1 'polypeptide(L)'
;MKLCDRDDILNWLNQQLPPKRVKHILRVEQMAQDLALSHNVNSALTARAALLHDVAKCYSPQRLLSIAQKNLIELHPLELLNPHLLHGPVGALEARRLLQLTINKLCRRFTITPWGNRKWMR
;
A
#
# COMPACT_ATOMS: atom_id res chain seq x y z
N MET A 1 -13.80 8.58 7.19
CA MET A 1 -14.23 8.43 5.79
C MET A 1 -13.92 6.99 5.38
N LYS A 2 -14.94 6.21 5.03
CA LYS A 2 -14.80 4.81 4.59
C LYS A 2 -14.82 4.83 3.07
N LEU A 3 -13.78 4.31 2.42
CA LEU A 3 -13.77 4.15 0.97
C LEU A 3 -14.18 2.71 0.68
N CYS A 4 -15.48 2.50 0.44
CA CYS A 4 -16.06 1.18 0.23
C CYS A 4 -15.88 0.74 -1.23
N ASP A 5 -16.19 1.69 -2.11
CA ASP A 5 -16.34 1.48 -3.54
C ASP A 5 -15.10 1.94 -4.30
N ARG A 6 -14.87 1.23 -5.41
CA ARG A 6 -13.73 1.48 -6.31
C ARG A 6 -13.71 2.93 -6.80
N ASP A 7 -14.88 3.46 -7.16
CA ASP A 7 -15.00 4.79 -7.75
C ASP A 7 -14.73 5.90 -6.74
N ASP A 8 -15.09 5.71 -5.47
CA ASP A 8 -14.73 6.63 -4.39
C ASP A 8 -13.22 6.69 -4.18
N ILE A 9 -12.55 5.53 -4.22
CA ILE A 9 -11.08 5.45 -4.14
C ILE A 9 -10.47 6.19 -5.33
N LEU A 10 -11.00 5.96 -6.54
CA LEU A 10 -10.48 6.60 -7.75
C LEU A 10 -10.66 8.13 -7.72
N ASN A 11 -11.81 8.61 -7.28
CA ASN A 11 -12.08 10.04 -7.12
C ASN A 11 -11.12 10.67 -6.10
N TRP A 12 -10.90 10.00 -4.97
CA TRP A 12 -9.93 10.45 -3.98
C TRP A 12 -8.49 10.45 -4.54
N LEU A 13 -8.09 9.41 -5.29
CA LEU A 13 -6.78 9.34 -5.94
C LEU A 13 -6.58 10.48 -6.95
N ASN A 14 -7.60 10.81 -7.74
CA ASN A 14 -7.56 11.92 -8.70
C ASN A 14 -7.37 13.29 -8.02
N GLN A 15 -7.85 13.45 -6.78
CA GLN A 15 -7.66 14.69 -6.02
C GLN A 15 -6.27 14.78 -5.38
N GLN A 16 -5.67 13.64 -5.03
CA GLN A 16 -4.41 13.60 -4.27
C GLN A 16 -3.17 13.40 -5.16
N LEU A 17 -3.32 12.80 -6.34
CA LEU A 17 -2.22 12.36 -7.19
C LEU A 17 -2.28 13.01 -8.58
N PRO A 18 -1.12 13.26 -9.22
CA PRO A 18 -1.09 13.74 -10.58
C PRO A 18 -1.67 12.69 -11.55
N PRO A 19 -2.26 13.10 -12.68
CA PRO A 19 -2.96 12.20 -13.61
C PRO A 19 -2.05 11.10 -14.18
N LYS A 20 -0.74 11.36 -14.32
CA LYS A 20 0.25 10.35 -14.73
C LYS A 20 0.34 9.18 -13.74
N ARG A 21 0.27 9.45 -12.44
CA ARG A 21 0.31 8.43 -11.38
C ARG A 21 -0.99 7.64 -11.34
N VAL A 22 -2.14 8.31 -11.48
CA VAL A 22 -3.44 7.62 -11.52
C VAL A 22 -3.49 6.63 -12.69
N LYS A 23 -3.03 7.01 -13.89
CA LYS A 23 -2.91 6.09 -15.03
C LYS A 23 -1.99 4.91 -14.76
N HIS A 24 -0.89 5.11 -14.04
CA HIS A 24 -0.01 4.02 -13.63
C HIS A 24 -0.73 3.06 -12.66
N ILE A 25 -1.39 3.60 -11.64
CA ILE A 25 -2.15 2.81 -10.67
C ILE A 25 -3.26 2.00 -11.35
N LEU A 26 -4.00 2.58 -12.30
CA LEU A 26 -5.02 1.87 -13.08
C LEU A 26 -4.47 0.67 -13.86
N ARG A 27 -3.26 0.79 -14.43
CA ARG A 27 -2.61 -0.33 -15.12
C ARG A 27 -2.20 -1.43 -14.15
N VAL A 28 -1.71 -1.06 -12.96
CA VAL A 28 -1.35 -2.01 -11.89
C VAL A 28 -2.61 -2.71 -11.38
N GLU A 29 -3.71 -1.98 -11.23
CA GLU A 29 -5.02 -2.54 -10.85
C GLU A 29 -5.50 -3.59 -11.85
N GLN A 30 -5.46 -3.30 -13.15
CA GLN A 30 -5.86 -4.24 -14.18
C GLN A 30 -5.02 -5.52 -14.12
N MET A 31 -3.69 -5.38 -14.07
CA MET A 31 -2.79 -6.52 -13.97
C MET A 31 -3.00 -7.33 -12.68
N ALA A 32 -3.26 -6.67 -11.56
CA ALA A 32 -3.52 -7.33 -10.29
C ALA A 32 -4.85 -8.09 -10.30
N GLN A 33 -5.87 -7.58 -10.99
CA GLN A 33 -7.14 -8.29 -11.20
C GLN A 33 -6.94 -9.53 -12.09
N ASP A 34 -6.19 -9.41 -13.19
CA ASP A 34 -5.91 -10.54 -14.08
C ASP A 34 -5.17 -11.66 -13.33
N LEU A 35 -4.20 -11.30 -12.48
CA LEU A 35 -3.50 -12.24 -11.59
C LEU A 35 -4.43 -12.81 -10.51
N ALA A 36 -5.34 -12.02 -9.95
CA ALA A 36 -6.29 -12.51 -8.97
C ALA A 36 -7.22 -13.58 -9.56
N LEU A 37 -7.67 -13.36 -10.80
CA LEU A 37 -8.47 -14.34 -11.55
C LEU A 37 -7.68 -15.62 -11.82
N SER A 38 -6.41 -15.51 -12.25
CA SER A 38 -5.58 -16.70 -12.50
C SER A 38 -5.27 -17.50 -11.24
N HIS A 39 -5.26 -16.85 -10.07
CA HIS A 39 -4.95 -17.48 -8.78
C HIS A 39 -6.18 -17.74 -7.89
N ASN A 40 -7.41 -17.55 -8.39
CA ASN A 40 -8.66 -17.69 -7.62
C ASN A 40 -8.68 -16.87 -6.31
N VAL A 41 -8.09 -15.68 -6.34
CA VAL A 41 -8.10 -14.71 -5.23
C VAL A 41 -9.23 -13.71 -5.46
N ASN A 42 -9.77 -13.13 -4.38
CA ASN A 42 -10.83 -12.13 -4.47
C ASN A 42 -10.39 -10.89 -5.28
N SER A 43 -10.86 -10.80 -6.53
CA SER A 43 -10.51 -9.74 -7.47
C SER A 43 -10.88 -8.34 -6.96
N ALA A 44 -12.03 -8.18 -6.32
CA ALA A 44 -12.49 -6.89 -5.78
C ALA A 44 -11.65 -6.40 -4.58
N LEU A 45 -11.14 -7.32 -3.76
CA LEU A 45 -10.18 -6.98 -2.71
C LEU A 45 -8.83 -6.60 -3.31
N THR A 46 -8.36 -7.36 -4.29
CA THR A 46 -7.08 -7.14 -4.97
C THR A 46 -7.07 -5.81 -5.72
N ALA A 47 -8.15 -5.47 -6.43
CA ALA A 47 -8.29 -4.20 -7.13
C ALA A 47 -8.14 -3.02 -6.15
N ARG A 48 -8.85 -3.05 -5.01
CA ARG A 48 -8.75 -1.99 -3.99
C ARG A 48 -7.37 -1.88 -3.36
N ALA A 49 -6.72 -3.02 -3.10
CA ALA A 49 -5.34 -3.04 -2.60
C ALA A 49 -4.35 -2.46 -3.63
N ALA A 50 -4.52 -2.82 -4.91
CA ALA A 50 -3.72 -2.30 -6.02
C ALA A 50 -3.95 -0.80 -6.25
N LEU A 51 -5.16 -0.28 -6.04
CA LEU A 51 -5.42 1.16 -6.13
C LEU A 51 -4.67 1.95 -5.04
N LEU A 52 -4.54 1.38 -3.84
CA LEU A 52 -3.96 2.07 -2.69
C LEU A 52 -2.46 1.84 -2.49
N HIS A 53 -1.84 0.91 -3.21
CA HIS A 53 -0.43 0.53 -3.00
C HIS A 53 0.56 1.69 -3.13
N ASP A 54 0.31 2.61 -4.06
CA ASP A 54 1.23 3.70 -4.41
C ASP A 54 0.83 5.06 -3.77
N VAL A 55 -0.19 5.07 -2.90
CA VAL A 55 -0.72 6.31 -2.27
C VAL A 55 0.34 7.05 -1.47
N ALA A 56 1.15 6.32 -0.70
CA ALA A 56 2.19 6.90 0.14
C ALA A 56 3.44 7.34 -0.65
N LYS A 57 3.55 6.99 -1.93
CA LYS A 57 4.70 7.36 -2.78
C LYS A 57 4.76 8.84 -3.12
N CYS A 58 3.61 9.51 -3.05
CA CYS A 58 3.50 10.96 -3.25
C CYS A 58 3.52 11.75 -1.93
N TYR A 59 3.68 11.09 -0.78
CA TYR A 59 3.81 11.80 0.49
C TYR A 59 5.21 12.40 0.63
N SER A 60 5.27 13.59 1.22
CA SER A 60 6.55 14.20 1.57
C SER A 60 7.28 13.33 2.59
N PRO A 61 8.62 13.31 2.58
CA PRO A 61 9.45 12.66 3.59
C PRO A 61 9.00 12.93 5.03
N GLN A 62 8.66 14.20 5.32
CA GLN A 62 8.18 14.64 6.64
C GLN A 62 6.84 13.99 7.01
N ARG A 63 5.92 13.87 6.05
CA ARG A 63 4.63 13.21 6.26
C ARG A 63 4.80 11.72 6.49
N LEU A 64 5.69 11.06 5.74
CA LEU A 64 6.03 9.64 5.93
C LEU A 64 6.58 9.39 7.34
N LEU A 65 7.56 10.19 7.78
CA LEU A 65 8.13 10.10 9.12
C LEU A 65 7.09 10.38 10.21
N SER A 66 6.26 11.41 10.05
CA SER A 66 5.22 11.73 11.02
C SER A 66 4.20 10.60 11.16
N ILE A 67 3.78 9.98 10.06
CA ILE A 67 2.86 8.84 10.10
C ILE A 67 3.54 7.63 10.74
N ALA A 68 4.81 7.37 10.40
CA ALA A 68 5.56 6.26 10.98
C ALA A 68 5.73 6.40 12.51
N GLN A 69 6.10 7.59 12.98
CA GLN A 69 6.21 7.90 14.41
C GLN A 69 4.86 7.78 15.13
N LYS A 70 3.77 8.32 14.55
CA LYS A 70 2.42 8.23 15.13
C LYS A 70 1.90 6.81 15.24
N ASN A 71 2.31 5.92 14.34
CA ASN A 71 1.90 4.52 14.33
C ASN A 71 2.92 3.60 15.02
N LEU A 72 3.91 4.16 15.74
CA LEU A 72 4.94 3.42 16.46
C LEU A 72 5.68 2.39 15.59
N ILE A 73 5.90 2.74 14.32
CA ILE A 73 6.76 1.93 13.44
C ILE A 73 8.20 2.12 13.92
N GLU A 74 8.91 1.02 14.18
CA GLU A 74 10.34 1.06 14.45
C GLU A 74 11.07 1.62 13.24
N LEU A 75 11.62 2.83 13.39
CA LEU A 75 12.37 3.50 12.33
C LEU A 75 13.83 3.06 12.38
N HIS A 76 14.29 2.39 11.33
CA HIS A 76 15.70 2.06 11.19
C HIS A 76 16.49 3.33 10.80
N PRO A 77 17.78 3.47 11.20
CA PRO A 77 18.61 4.61 10.79
C PRO A 77 18.65 4.86 9.26
N LEU A 78 18.55 3.80 8.47
CA LEU A 78 18.46 3.87 7.00
C LEU A 78 17.15 4.50 6.50
N GLU A 79 16.05 4.31 7.22
CA GLU A 79 14.73 4.87 6.90
C GLU A 79 14.63 6.33 7.32
N LEU A 80 15.38 6.74 8.35
CA LEU A 80 15.57 8.15 8.71
C LEU A 80 16.41 8.88 7.65
N LEU A 81 17.47 8.25 7.15
CA LEU A 81 18.30 8.78 6.07
C LEU A 81 17.58 8.80 4.72
N ASN A 82 16.73 7.80 4.45
CA ASN A 82 15.93 7.70 3.23
C ASN A 82 14.44 7.52 3.56
N PRO A 83 13.72 8.61 3.91
CA PRO A 83 12.30 8.54 4.26
C PRO A 83 11.42 7.97 3.15
N HIS A 84 11.88 8.02 1.90
CA HIS A 84 11.19 7.40 0.78
C HIS A 84 11.00 5.88 0.98
N LEU A 85 11.87 5.18 1.72
CA LEU A 85 11.70 3.74 1.99
C LEU A 85 10.42 3.45 2.80
N LEU A 86 9.94 4.44 3.56
CA LEU A 86 8.73 4.31 4.38
C LEU A 86 7.44 4.31 3.54
N HIS A 87 7.48 4.59 2.24
CA HIS A 87 6.29 4.57 1.39
C HIS A 87 5.55 3.21 1.42
N GLY A 88 6.29 2.10 1.51
CA GLY A 88 5.72 0.76 1.64
C GLY A 88 4.93 0.56 2.93
N PRO A 89 5.57 0.63 4.11
CA PRO A 89 4.88 0.43 5.39
C PRO A 89 3.81 1.49 5.67
N VAL A 90 4.06 2.77 5.36
CA VAL A 90 3.07 3.84 5.53
C VAL A 90 1.91 3.68 4.54
N GLY A 91 2.18 3.25 3.31
CA GLY A 91 1.16 2.95 2.31
C GLY A 91 0.23 1.82 2.74
N ALA A 92 0.78 0.75 3.32
CA ALA A 92 0.00 -0.35 3.86
C ALA A 92 -0.91 0.10 5.04
N LEU A 93 -0.39 0.97 5.92
CA LEU A 93 -1.18 1.52 7.04
C LEU A 93 -2.31 2.42 6.56
N GLU A 94 -2.04 3.34 5.62
CA GLU A 94 -3.07 4.20 5.06
C GLU A 94 -4.11 3.38 4.28
N ALA A 95 -3.69 2.41 3.48
CA ALA A 95 -4.60 1.51 2.78
C ALA A 95 -5.51 0.77 3.76
N ARG A 96 -4.96 0.26 4.86
CA ARG A 96 -5.73 -0.37 5.94
C ARG A 96 -6.72 0.59 6.57
N ARG A 97 -6.30 1.83 6.87
CA ARG A 97 -7.15 2.86 7.46
C ARG A 97 -8.32 3.25 6.55
N LEU A 98 -8.04 3.38 5.25
CA LEU A 98 -9.02 3.77 4.23
C LEU A 98 -10.03 2.65 3.93
N LEU A 99 -9.57 1.41 3.85
CA LEU A 99 -10.42 0.24 3.54
C LEU A 99 -11.10 -0.37 4.79
N GLN A 100 -10.75 0.09 6.00
CA GLN A 100 -11.18 -0.51 7.27
C GLN A 100 -11.04 -2.04 7.31
N LEU A 101 -10.06 -2.59 6.60
CA LEU A 101 -9.85 -4.03 6.55
C LEU A 101 -9.26 -4.49 7.89
N THR A 102 -10.07 -5.24 8.65
CA THR A 102 -9.63 -5.95 9.85
C THR A 102 -8.57 -6.99 9.46
N ILE A 103 -7.48 -7.07 10.25
CA ILE A 103 -6.22 -7.80 9.97
C ILE A 103 -6.37 -9.29 9.57
N ASN A 104 -7.54 -9.90 9.68
CA ASN A 104 -7.67 -11.35 9.57
C ASN A 104 -7.65 -11.95 8.16
N LYS A 105 -7.52 -11.16 7.07
CA LYS A 105 -7.53 -11.74 5.70
C LYS A 105 -6.47 -11.23 4.71
N LEU A 106 -5.62 -10.27 5.07
CA LEU A 106 -4.45 -9.91 4.24
C LEU A 106 -3.19 -10.52 4.86
N CYS A 107 -3.02 -11.82 4.57
CA CYS A 107 -1.85 -12.61 4.90
C CYS A 107 -0.54 -11.86 4.61
N ARG A 108 0.22 -11.54 5.68
CA ARG A 108 1.65 -11.83 5.96
C ARG A 108 2.64 -12.22 4.83
N ARG A 109 2.43 -11.94 3.54
CA ARG A 109 3.21 -12.53 2.45
C ARG A 109 3.67 -11.56 1.34
N PHE A 110 3.88 -10.30 1.68
CA PHE A 110 4.70 -9.39 0.84
C PHE A 110 5.69 -8.61 1.69
N THR A 111 6.53 -9.32 2.44
CA THR A 111 7.88 -8.84 2.77
C THR A 111 8.80 -9.31 1.65
N ILE A 112 8.87 -8.57 0.54
CA ILE A 112 10.02 -8.69 -0.37
C ILE A 112 11.06 -7.74 0.21
N THR A 113 11.88 -8.24 1.13
CA THR A 113 13.14 -7.59 1.44
C THR A 113 14.04 -7.73 0.21
N PRO A 114 14.80 -6.71 -0.21
CA PRO A 114 15.75 -6.83 -1.32
C PRO A 114 16.92 -7.77 -1.01
N TRP A 115 17.04 -8.19 0.24
CA TRP A 115 18.10 -9.02 0.74
C TRP A 115 17.51 -10.29 1.34
N GLY A 116 17.76 -11.40 0.66
CA GLY A 116 17.47 -12.72 1.16
C GLY A 116 18.29 -12.97 2.42
N ASN A 117 17.61 -13.14 3.55
CA ASN A 117 18.17 -13.89 4.66
C ASN A 117 17.08 -14.79 5.26
N ARG A 118 17.28 -16.09 5.04
CA ARG A 118 16.57 -17.19 5.71
C ARG A 118 16.94 -17.16 7.19
N LYS A 119 15.96 -17.33 8.09
CA LYS A 119 16.00 -18.06 9.39
C LYS A 119 14.66 -17.76 10.12
N TRP A 120 13.63 -18.62 10.02
CA TRP A 120 13.23 -19.79 10.83
C TRP A 120 12.25 -19.48 11.97
N MET A 121 11.20 -20.29 12.07
CA MET A 121 10.65 -20.96 13.27
C MET A 121 9.38 -21.72 12.78
N ARG A 122 9.36 -23.05 12.69
CA ARG A 122 9.03 -23.99 13.78
C ARG A 122 7.95 -23.47 14.71
#